data_AF-A0A0F8WU11-F1
#
_entry.id   AF-A0A0F8WU11-F1
#
_cell.length_a   1.000
_cell.length_b   1.000
_cell.length_c   1.000
_cell.angle_alpha   90.00
_cell.angle_beta   90.00
_cell.angle_gamma   90.00
#
_symmetry.space_group_name_H-M   'P 1'
#
loop_
_entity.id
_entity.type
_entity.pdbx_description
1 polymer ?
#
loop_
_entity_poly.entity_id
_entity_poly.type
_entity_poly.pdbx_seq_one_letter_code
_entity_poly.pdbx_strand_id
1 'polypeptide(L)'
;MSKPILCLDFDGVLHSYTSGWRGAAIIPDKPVPGAIEFLNEATGEFDVHIFSSRSNQEGGIKAMRLWLKVVTYETFGVSPSWLDLIKWPTEKPPAHVTIDDRAITFTGEWPSIEDLKDFKPWNKK
;
A
#
# COMPACT_ATOMS: atom_id res chain seq x y z
N MET A 1 2.47 -13.01 21.74
CA MET A 1 2.86 -11.61 21.47
C MET A 1 2.02 -11.10 20.31
N SER A 2 1.64 -9.82 20.28
CA SER A 2 0.98 -9.25 19.11
C SER A 2 1.94 -9.22 17.92
N LYS A 3 1.44 -9.46 16.71
CA LYS A 3 2.26 -9.35 15.49
C LYS A 3 2.75 -7.90 15.34
N PRO A 4 3.98 -7.66 14.85
CA PRO A 4 4.45 -6.33 14.52
C PRO A 4 3.61 -5.73 13.38
N ILE A 5 3.46 -4.40 13.35
CA ILE A 5 2.68 -3.72 12.31
C ILE A 5 3.54 -3.55 11.04
N LEU A 6 3.03 -4.06 9.92
CA LEU A 6 3.53 -3.74 8.57
C LEU A 6 2.59 -2.71 7.96
N CYS A 7 3.08 -1.50 7.72
CA CYS A 7 2.33 -0.47 7.02
C CYS A 7 2.69 -0.47 5.53
N LEU A 8 1.68 -0.49 4.67
CA LEU A 8 1.85 -0.46 3.22
C LEU A 8 1.18 0.80 2.69
N ASP A 9 1.89 1.56 1.88
CA ASP A 9 1.23 2.50 0.97
C ASP A 9 0.40 1.74 -0.07
N PHE A 10 -0.48 2.45 -0.76
CA PHE A 10 -1.37 1.89 -1.77
C PHE A 10 -0.92 2.22 -3.20
N ASP A 11 -0.88 3.50 -3.56
CA ASP A 11 -0.68 3.98 -4.93
C ASP A 11 0.82 3.97 -5.30
N GLY A 12 1.26 2.95 -6.03
CA GLY A 12 2.67 2.74 -6.38
C GLY A 12 3.31 1.57 -5.63
N VAL A 13 2.61 1.00 -4.65
CA VAL A 13 3.05 -0.18 -3.88
C VAL A 13 2.15 -1.38 -4.14
N LEU A 14 0.85 -1.27 -3.83
CA LEU A 14 -0.13 -2.33 -4.09
C LEU A 14 -0.80 -2.14 -5.46
N HIS A 15 -1.15 -0.90 -5.76
CA HIS A 15 -1.73 -0.44 -7.02
C HIS A 15 -0.63 0.06 -7.95
N SER A 16 -0.63 -0.28 -9.25
CA SER A 16 0.49 0.04 -10.15
C SER A 16 0.67 1.54 -10.42
N TYR A 17 -0.39 2.32 -10.17
CA TYR A 17 -0.41 3.77 -10.26
C TYR A 17 0.05 4.35 -11.62
N THR A 18 -0.18 3.58 -12.69
CA THR A 18 0.17 3.97 -14.07
C THR A 18 -0.68 5.14 -14.58
N SER A 19 -1.93 5.25 -14.12
CA SER A 19 -2.84 6.34 -14.50
C SER A 19 -2.65 7.62 -13.68
N GLY A 20 -1.82 7.59 -12.63
CA GLY A 20 -1.66 8.68 -11.65
C GLY A 20 -2.91 8.94 -10.81
N TRP A 21 -2.92 10.05 -10.08
CA TRP A 21 -4.04 10.44 -9.21
C TRP A 21 -5.32 10.71 -10.01
N ARG A 22 -6.41 10.04 -9.63
CA ARG A 22 -7.75 10.22 -10.24
C ARG A 22 -8.83 10.59 -9.22
N GLY A 23 -8.44 11.00 -8.01
CA GLY A 23 -9.34 11.20 -6.88
C GLY A 23 -9.44 9.95 -6.00
N ALA A 24 -9.79 10.16 -4.73
CA ALA A 24 -9.69 9.11 -3.70
C ALA A 24 -10.51 7.85 -4.00
N ALA A 25 -11.67 8.00 -4.63
CA ALA A 25 -12.58 6.89 -4.91
C ALA A 25 -12.37 6.20 -6.27
N ILE A 26 -11.44 6.70 -7.11
CA ILE A 26 -11.21 6.18 -8.47
C ILE A 26 -9.85 5.49 -8.52
N ILE A 27 -9.88 4.17 -8.76
CA ILE A 27 -8.71 3.28 -8.74
C ILE A 27 -8.72 2.43 -10.04
N PRO A 28 -8.20 2.96 -11.16
CA PRO A 28 -8.38 2.35 -12.47
C PRO A 28 -7.33 1.28 -12.81
N ASP A 29 -6.14 1.36 -12.22
CA ASP A 29 -5.04 0.46 -12.57
C ASP A 29 -5.05 -0.89 -11.83
N LYS A 30 -4.28 -1.83 -12.38
CA LYS A 30 -4.05 -3.18 -11.88
C LYS A 30 -3.14 -3.21 -10.65
N PRO A 31 -3.10 -4.32 -9.91
CA PRO A 31 -2.11 -4.47 -8.84
C PRO A 31 -0.69 -4.49 -9.39
N VAL A 32 0.27 -4.11 -8.56
CA VAL A 32 1.69 -4.40 -8.79
C VAL A 32 1.87 -5.94 -8.83
N PRO A 33 2.63 -6.50 -9.78
CA PRO A 33 2.83 -7.95 -9.86
C PRO A 33 3.32 -8.53 -8.52
N GLY A 34 2.65 -9.58 -8.03
CA GLY A 34 2.97 -10.24 -6.76
C GLY A 34 2.41 -9.56 -5.51
N ALA A 35 1.75 -8.40 -5.60
CA ALA A 35 1.27 -7.67 -4.43
C ALA A 35 0.21 -8.43 -3.62
N ILE A 36 -0.64 -9.22 -4.30
CA ILE A 36 -1.75 -9.93 -3.66
C ILE A 36 -1.24 -11.19 -2.94
N GLU A 37 -0.30 -11.90 -3.56
CA GLU A 37 0.44 -13.01 -2.97
C GLU A 37 1.24 -12.56 -1.76
N PHE A 38 1.93 -11.42 -1.86
CA PHE A 38 2.64 -10.80 -0.75
C PHE A 38 1.70 -10.47 0.42
N LEU A 39 0.52 -9.89 0.16
CA LEU A 39 -0.45 -9.60 1.23
C LEU A 39 -0.91 -10.88 1.94
N ASN A 40 -1.20 -11.95 1.19
CA ASN A 40 -1.57 -13.24 1.76
C ASN A 40 -0.49 -13.75 2.73
N GLU A 41 0.77 -13.77 2.31
CA GLU A 41 1.89 -14.18 3.17
C GLU A 41 2.09 -13.24 4.36
N ALA A 42 2.07 -11.92 4.12
CA ALA A 42 2.32 -10.91 5.14
C ALA A 42 1.29 -10.94 6.27
N THR A 43 0.02 -11.23 5.99
CA THR A 43 -0.99 -11.38 7.05
C THR A 43 -0.74 -12.58 7.98
N GLY A 44 0.05 -13.56 7.54
CA GLY A 44 0.56 -14.67 8.35
C GLY A 44 1.54 -14.23 9.43
N GLU A 45 2.31 -13.17 9.18
CA GLU A 45 3.46 -12.76 10.02
C GLU A 45 3.28 -11.38 10.69
N PHE A 46 2.48 -10.49 10.09
CA PHE A 46 2.30 -9.09 10.52
C PHE A 46 0.83 -8.75 10.82
N ASP A 47 0.62 -7.69 11.60
CA ASP A 47 -0.63 -6.94 11.61
C ASP A 47 -0.57 -5.93 10.44
N VAL A 48 -1.20 -6.28 9.32
CA VAL A 48 -1.07 -5.54 8.06
C VAL A 48 -2.01 -4.33 8.04
N HIS A 49 -1.43 -3.14 7.87
CA HIS A 49 -2.13 -1.87 7.80
C HIS A 49 -1.92 -1.26 6.41
N ILE A 50 -2.99 -0.90 5.71
CA ILE A 50 -2.90 -0.16 4.44
C ILE A 50 -3.24 1.31 4.73
N PHE A 51 -2.24 2.18 4.56
CA PHE A 51 -2.35 3.61 4.84
C PHE A 51 -1.93 4.41 3.61
N SER A 52 -2.83 5.26 3.10
CA SER A 52 -2.63 6.02 1.87
C SER A 52 -3.13 7.45 2.03
N SER A 53 -2.73 8.34 1.12
CA SER A 53 -3.37 9.65 0.95
C SER A 53 -4.89 9.55 0.70
N ARG A 54 -5.39 8.37 0.30
CA ARG A 54 -6.84 8.09 0.18
C ARG A 54 -7.51 7.85 1.53
N SER A 55 -6.79 7.44 2.57
CA SER A 55 -7.36 6.93 3.82
C SER A 55 -8.19 7.95 4.58
N ASN A 56 -7.81 9.23 4.55
CA ASN A 56 -8.54 10.31 5.23
C ASN A 56 -9.58 11.01 4.34
N GLN A 57 -9.73 10.60 3.08
CA GLN A 57 -10.66 11.21 2.14
C GLN A 57 -11.96 10.43 2.07
N GLU A 58 -13.06 11.14 1.84
CA GLU A 58 -14.38 10.54 1.70
C GLU A 58 -14.38 9.46 0.60
N GLY A 59 -14.87 8.27 0.94
CA GLY A 59 -14.94 7.13 0.03
C GLY A 59 -13.61 6.42 -0.27
N GLY A 60 -12.45 6.97 0.14
CA GLY A 60 -11.14 6.42 -0.22
C GLY A 60 -10.89 5.02 0.34
N ILE A 61 -11.13 4.80 1.64
CA ILE A 61 -11.04 3.46 2.26
C ILE A 61 -12.00 2.48 1.59
N LYS A 62 -13.24 2.90 1.32
CA LYS A 62 -14.24 2.04 0.66
C LYS A 62 -13.77 1.61 -0.73
N ALA A 63 -13.20 2.54 -1.51
CA ALA A 63 -12.68 2.25 -2.83
C ALA A 63 -11.49 1.29 -2.78
N MET A 64 -10.51 1.51 -1.90
CA MET A 64 -9.35 0.61 -1.75
C MET A 64 -9.77 -0.80 -1.33
N ARG A 65 -10.72 -0.92 -0.38
CA ARG A 65 -11.28 -2.22 0.03
C ARG A 65 -11.97 -2.95 -1.12
N LEU A 66 -12.80 -2.25 -1.89
CA LEU A 66 -13.52 -2.84 -3.02
C LEU A 66 -12.54 -3.29 -4.10
N TRP A 67 -11.59 -2.42 -4.46
CA TRP A 67 -10.54 -2.75 -5.42
C TRP A 67 -9.77 -3.99 -4.97
N LEU A 68 -9.31 -4.03 -3.71
CA LEU A 68 -8.52 -5.15 -3.19
C LEU A 68 -9.31 -6.47 -3.25
N LYS A 69 -10.60 -6.43 -2.92
CA LYS A 69 -11.49 -7.60 -3.02
C LYS A 69 -11.60 -8.10 -4.46
N VAL A 70 -11.78 -7.20 -5.43
CA VAL A 70 -11.90 -7.56 -6.86
C VAL A 70 -10.59 -8.20 -7.35
N VAL A 71 -9.45 -7.52 -7.17
CA VAL A 71 -8.18 -8.02 -7.69
C VAL A 71 -7.74 -9.31 -6.99
N THR A 72 -8.09 -9.48 -5.70
CA THR A 72 -7.81 -10.73 -4.97
C THR A 72 -8.63 -11.91 -5.52
N TYR A 73 -9.90 -11.66 -5.85
CA TYR A 73 -10.73 -12.67 -6.50
C TYR A 73 -10.21 -13.01 -7.90
N GLU A 74 -9.73 -12.02 -8.66
CA GLU A 74 -9.09 -12.25 -9.97
C GLU A 74 -7.80 -13.07 -9.85
N THR A 75 -7.00 -12.87 -8.79
CA THR A 75 -5.76 -13.61 -8.55
C THR A 75 -5.99 -15.04 -8.09
N PHE A 76 -6.89 -15.26 -7.11
CA PHE A 76 -7.04 -16.57 -6.46
C PHE A 76 -8.32 -17.34 -6.83
N GLY A 77 -9.26 -16.71 -7.54
CA GLY A 77 -10.59 -17.27 -7.84
C GLY A 77 -11.52 -17.36 -6.62
N VAL A 78 -11.10 -16.87 -5.46
CA VAL A 78 -11.85 -16.89 -4.20
C VAL A 78 -11.63 -15.61 -3.40
N SER A 79 -12.52 -15.32 -2.44
CA SER A 79 -12.33 -14.26 -1.46
C SER A 79 -11.78 -14.86 -0.16
N PRO A 80 -10.45 -14.84 0.06
CA PRO A 80 -9.85 -15.44 1.24
C PRO A 80 -10.13 -14.63 2.51
N SER A 81 -10.14 -15.31 3.66
CA SER A 81 -10.45 -14.71 4.96
C SER A 81 -9.38 -13.71 5.45
N TRP A 82 -8.16 -13.77 4.93
CA TRP A 82 -7.11 -12.83 5.32
C TRP A 82 -7.42 -11.37 4.92
N LEU A 83 -8.31 -11.15 3.94
CA LEU A 83 -8.78 -9.81 3.58
C LEU A 83 -9.43 -9.09 4.78
N ASP A 84 -10.09 -9.83 5.68
CA ASP A 84 -10.74 -9.27 6.87
C ASP A 84 -9.74 -8.91 7.98
N LEU A 85 -8.49 -9.40 7.88
CA LEU A 85 -7.43 -9.10 8.84
C LEU A 85 -6.83 -7.71 8.62
N ILE A 86 -6.90 -7.18 7.39
CA ILE A 86 -6.27 -5.92 7.00
C ILE A 86 -6.92 -4.73 7.72
N LYS A 87 -6.07 -3.87 8.29
CA LYS A 87 -6.49 -2.61 8.93
C LYS A 87 -6.35 -1.43 7.98
N TRP A 88 -7.23 -0.44 8.19
CA TRP A 88 -7.37 0.75 7.33
C TRP A 88 -7.29 2.00 8.19
N PRO A 89 -6.10 2.34 8.73
CA PRO A 89 -5.95 3.50 9.58
C PRO A 89 -6.22 4.80 8.81
N THR A 90 -6.67 5.84 9.52
CA THR A 90 -6.85 7.21 9.01
C THR A 90 -5.74 8.16 9.48
N GLU A 91 -4.85 7.66 10.34
CA GLU A 91 -3.71 8.35 10.94
C GLU A 91 -2.46 7.47 10.83
N LYS A 92 -1.28 8.06 11.03
CA LYS A 92 -0.01 7.33 10.90
C LYS A 92 0.05 6.19 11.94
N PRO A 93 0.12 4.91 11.51
CA PRO A 93 0.26 3.81 12.45
C PRO A 93 1.67 3.76 13.05
N PRO A 94 1.84 3.25 14.29
CA PRO A 94 3.15 3.00 14.90
C PRO A 94 3.78 1.73 14.30
N ALA A 95 4.07 1.78 12.99
CA ALA A 95 4.54 0.64 12.22
C ALA A 95 5.93 0.17 12.66
N HIS A 96 6.13 -1.16 12.69
CA HIS A 96 7.47 -1.74 12.81
C HIS A 96 8.29 -1.45 11.54
N VAL A 97 7.64 -1.56 10.38
CA VAL A 97 8.22 -1.22 9.07
C VAL A 97 7.13 -0.71 8.13
N THR A 98 7.52 0.19 7.22
CA THR A 98 6.65 0.74 6.17
C THR A 98 7.25 0.45 4.79
N ILE A 99 6.41 0.05 3.82
CA ILE A 99 6.77 -0.03 2.40
C ILE A 99 5.99 1.05 1.65
N ASP A 100 6.71 1.94 0.97
CA ASP A 100 6.18 3.14 0.31
C ASP A 100 7.05 3.43 -0.94
N ASP A 101 6.43 3.76 -2.08
CA ASP A 101 7.14 3.95 -3.35
C ASP A 101 7.95 5.26 -3.39
N ARG A 102 7.69 6.17 -2.45
CA ARG A 102 8.23 7.53 -2.35
C ARG A 102 8.94 7.80 -1.04
N ALA A 103 9.24 6.77 -0.26
CA ALA A 103 10.05 6.89 0.94
C ALA A 103 11.53 6.59 0.65
N ILE A 104 12.41 7.38 1.24
CA ILE A 104 13.84 7.08 1.35
C ILE A 104 14.10 6.66 2.79
N THR A 105 14.72 5.50 3.00
CA THR A 105 15.12 5.05 4.33
C THR A 105 16.19 5.99 4.87
N PHE A 106 15.92 6.63 6.01
CA PHE A 106 16.94 7.40 6.71
C PHE A 106 17.93 6.45 7.39
N THR A 107 19.19 6.51 6.98
CA THR A 107 20.26 5.61 7.44
C THR A 107 21.13 6.24 8.54
N GLY A 108 20.80 7.45 8.99
CA GLY A 108 21.63 8.27 9.89
C GLY A 108 22.36 9.40 9.17
N GLU A 109 22.32 9.42 7.84
CA GLU A 109 22.91 10.46 7.00
C GLU A 109 21.82 11.18 6.19
N TRP A 110 21.97 12.49 6.03
CA TRP A 110 21.01 13.32 5.29
C TRP A 110 21.35 13.31 3.80
N PRO A 111 20.38 13.02 2.91
CA PRO A 111 20.59 13.15 1.46
C PRO A 111 20.74 14.63 1.08
N SER A 112 21.39 14.89 -0.06
CA SER A 112 21.43 16.25 -0.60
C SER A 112 20.03 16.69 -1.07
N ILE A 113 19.80 18.00 -1.15
CA ILE A 113 18.53 18.54 -1.65
C ILE A 113 18.36 18.20 -3.14
N GLU A 114 19.45 18.14 -3.88
CA GLU A 114 19.50 17.73 -5.27
C GLU A 114 19.04 16.28 -5.43
N ASP A 115 19.55 15.35 -4.62
CA ASP A 115 19.11 13.94 -4.64
C ASP A 115 17.61 13.80 -4.34
N LEU A 116 17.09 14.61 -3.40
CA LEU A 116 15.67 14.63 -3.08
C LEU A 116 14.81 15.15 -4.24
N LYS A 117 15.29 16.15 -4.98
CA LYS A 117 14.60 16.70 -6.16
C LYS A 117 14.63 15.74 -7.34
N ASP A 118 15.72 15.00 -7.50
CA ASP A 118 15.94 14.05 -8.58
C ASP A 118 15.35 12.66 -8.28
N PHE A 119 14.73 12.48 -7.10
CA PHE A 119 14.08 11.24 -6.72
C PHE A 119 13.05 10.80 -7.77
N LYS A 120 13.13 9.52 -8.15
CA LYS A 120 12.15 8.85 -9.00
C LYS A 120 11.68 7.56 -8.33
N PRO A 121 10.36 7.33 -8.24
CA PRO A 121 9.84 6.06 -7.76
C PRO A 121 10.26 4.93 -8.71
N TRP A 122 10.20 3.69 -8.22
CA TRP A 122 10.70 2.51 -8.94
C TRP A 122 10.07 2.32 -10.32
N ASN A 123 8.82 2.74 -10.50
CA ASN A 123 8.05 2.61 -11.75
C ASN A 123 8.28 3.76 -12.76
N LYS A 124 9.25 4.65 -12.50
CA LYS A 124 9.64 5.78 -13.37
C LYS A 124 11.14 5.80 -13.69
N LYS A 125 11.85 4.71 -13.40
CA LYS A 125 13.25 4.52 -13.76
C LYS A 125 13.41 4.21 -15.25
#